data_AF-A0A7X3QN03-F1
#
_entry.id   AF-A0A7X3QN03-F1
#
_cell.length_a   1.000
_cell.length_b   1.000
_cell.length_c   1.000
_cell.angle_alpha   90.00
_cell.angle_beta   90.00
_cell.angle_gamma   90.00
#
_symmetry.space_group_name_H-M   'P 1'
#
loop_
_entity.id
_entity.type
_entity.pdbx_description
1 polymer ?
#
loop_
_entity_poly.entity_id
_entity_poly.type
_entity_poly.pdbx_seq_one_letter_code
_entity_poly.pdbx_strand_id
1 'polypeptide(L)'
;MAETVKTTDSEKLMTEHLDVLRGYAKRVVAHGGVLTRDEERDKTARMSEYMEQGRRAGINDSDLYSQIFGDMVQRAESKCGCPTCRKRAARERNAASGGGMASSAT
;
A
#
# COMPACT_ATOMS: atom_id res chain seq x y z
N MET A 1 33.27 8.17 21.91
CA MET A 1 32.71 7.46 20.74
C MET A 1 31.25 7.17 21.07
N ALA A 2 30.32 8.06 20.69
CA ALA A 2 28.92 7.96 21.09
C ALA A 2 28.03 8.51 19.97
N GLU A 3 27.77 7.71 18.92
CA GLU A 3 26.87 8.17 17.84
C GLU A 3 26.15 7.05 17.08
N THR A 4 26.05 5.84 17.61
CA THR A 4 25.38 4.70 16.94
C THR A 4 24.07 4.25 17.59
N VAL A 5 23.59 4.95 18.62
CA VAL A 5 22.42 4.51 19.44
C VAL A 5 21.09 5.18 19.05
N LYS A 6 21.10 6.29 18.27
CA LYS A 6 19.87 7.04 17.92
C LYS A 6 19.13 6.53 16.68
N THR A 7 19.84 5.90 15.75
CA THR A 7 19.25 5.45 14.48
C THR A 7 18.26 4.30 14.71
N THR A 8 18.63 3.32 15.53
CA THR A 8 17.81 2.14 15.80
C THR A 8 16.53 2.45 16.58
N ASP A 9 16.57 3.42 17.50
CA ASP A 9 15.41 3.88 18.25
C ASP A 9 14.40 4.61 17.35
N SER A 10 14.91 5.45 16.44
CA SER A 10 14.09 6.17 15.46
C SER A 10 13.44 5.22 14.47
N GLU A 11 14.19 4.25 13.94
CA GLU A 11 13.66 3.22 13.02
C GLU A 11 12.58 2.36 13.67
N LYS A 12 12.74 2.03 14.96
CA LYS A 12 11.74 1.28 15.72
C LYS A 12 10.45 2.08 15.89
N LEU A 13 10.55 3.36 16.25
CA LEU A 13 9.40 4.26 16.34
C LEU A 13 8.68 4.42 14.99
N MET A 14 9.43 4.59 13.88
CA MET A 14 8.85 4.66 12.53
C MET A 14 8.04 3.41 12.19
N THR A 15 8.57 2.23 12.57
CA THR A 15 7.92 0.95 12.33
C THR A 15 6.64 0.82 13.15
N GLU A 16 6.66 1.21 14.42
CA GLU A 16 5.48 1.21 15.30
C GLU A 16 4.38 2.15 14.76
N HIS A 17 4.74 3.35 14.32
CA HIS A 17 3.79 4.27 13.69
C HIS A 17 3.17 3.68 12.42
N LEU A 18 3.96 3.03 11.56
CA LEU A 18 3.47 2.39 10.34
C LEU A 18 2.50 1.24 10.63
N ASP A 19 2.79 0.40 11.61
CA ASP A 19 1.92 -0.73 11.93
C ASP A 19 0.55 -0.26 12.41
N VAL A 20 0.49 0.81 13.20
CA VAL A 20 -0.78 1.39 13.61
C VAL A 20 -1.52 2.04 12.43
N LEU A 21 -0.81 2.81 11.59
CA LEU A 21 -1.40 3.43 10.40
C LEU A 21 -1.95 2.37 9.42
N ARG A 22 -1.25 1.24 9.26
CA ARG A 22 -1.74 0.07 8.51
C ARG A 22 -2.98 -0.52 9.15
N GLY A 23 -3.03 -0.61 10.48
CA GLY A 23 -4.21 -1.08 11.22
C GLY A 23 -5.45 -0.21 10.95
N TYR A 24 -5.31 1.11 11.03
CA TYR A 24 -6.38 2.04 10.70
C TYR A 24 -6.81 1.95 9.24
N ALA A 25 -5.85 1.93 8.32
CA ALA A 25 -6.14 1.80 6.90
C ALA A 25 -6.85 0.48 6.56
N LYS A 26 -6.45 -0.66 7.15
CA LYS A 26 -7.15 -1.94 6.99
C LYS A 26 -8.60 -1.85 7.49
N ARG A 27 -8.82 -1.27 8.68
CA ARG A 27 -10.18 -1.15 9.25
C ARG A 27 -11.09 -0.27 8.39
N VAL A 28 -10.60 0.88 7.93
CA VAL A 28 -11.41 1.83 7.17
C VAL A 28 -11.61 1.36 5.72
N VAL A 29 -10.53 0.94 5.05
CA VAL A 29 -10.56 0.64 3.61
C VAL A 29 -11.03 -0.78 3.33
N ALA A 30 -10.57 -1.78 4.10
CA ALA A 30 -10.93 -3.18 3.83
C ALA A 30 -12.24 -3.60 4.48
N HIS A 31 -12.58 -3.02 5.63
CA HIS A 31 -13.78 -3.41 6.41
C HIS A 31 -14.88 -2.34 6.42
N GLY A 32 -14.68 -1.18 5.80
CA GLY A 32 -15.67 -0.08 5.79
C GLY A 32 -15.94 0.51 7.17
N GLY A 33 -15.02 0.31 8.13
CA GLY A 33 -15.15 0.85 9.48
C GLY A 33 -14.94 2.36 9.53
N VAL A 34 -15.44 2.98 10.59
CA VAL A 34 -15.22 4.40 10.89
C VAL A 34 -14.24 4.51 12.06
N LEU A 35 -13.28 5.42 11.95
CA LEU A 35 -12.40 5.74 13.06
C LEU A 35 -13.14 6.63 14.05
N THR A 36 -12.92 6.40 15.33
CA THR A 36 -13.37 7.33 16.38
C THR A 36 -12.55 8.62 16.32
N ARG A 37 -13.04 9.70 16.95
CA ARG A 37 -12.33 11.00 16.98
C ARG A 37 -10.93 10.89 17.58
N ASP A 38 -10.76 10.04 18.58
CA ASP A 38 -9.46 9.79 19.22
C ASP A 38 -8.52 9.05 18.27
N GLU A 39 -9.02 8.07 17.54
CA GLU A 39 -8.24 7.35 16.51
C GLU A 39 -7.89 8.23 15.31
N GLU A 40 -8.77 9.16 14.91
CA GLU A 40 -8.44 10.15 13.88
C GLU A 40 -7.35 11.12 14.32
N ARG A 41 -7.39 11.55 15.59
CA ARG A 41 -6.36 12.40 16.17
C ARG A 41 -5.03 11.66 16.26
N ASP A 42 -5.05 10.42 16.73
CA ASP A 42 -3.88 9.55 16.79
C ASP A 42 -3.29 9.28 15.40
N LYS A 43 -4.11 8.89 14.42
CA LYS A 43 -3.71 8.73 13.02
C LYS A 43 -3.00 9.97 12.50
N THR A 44 -3.57 11.15 12.76
CA THR A 44 -2.99 12.43 12.31
C THR A 44 -1.65 12.70 12.97
N ALA A 45 -1.53 12.47 14.28
CA ALA A 45 -0.27 12.63 15.01
C ALA A 45 0.82 11.70 14.47
N ARG A 46 0.50 10.41 14.32
CA ARG A 46 1.44 9.39 13.81
C ARG A 46 1.85 9.65 12.35
N MET A 47 0.92 10.11 11.50
CA MET A 47 1.25 10.54 10.14
C MET A 47 2.21 11.73 10.13
N SER A 48 1.99 12.72 11.01
CA SER A 48 2.84 13.90 11.11
C SER A 48 4.26 13.54 11.54
N GLU A 49 4.39 12.74 12.60
CA GLU A 49 5.69 12.29 13.12
C GLU A 49 6.44 11.43 12.11
N TYR A 50 5.72 10.50 11.46
CA TYR A 50 6.30 9.67 10.41
C TYR A 50 6.76 10.52 9.21
N MET A 51 5.99 11.50 8.75
CA MET A 51 6.42 12.38 7.65
C MET A 51 7.60 13.27 8.03
N GLU A 52 7.65 13.75 9.27
CA GLU A 52 8.78 14.57 9.73
C GLU A 52 10.09 13.78 9.69
N GLN A 53 10.08 12.55 10.19
CA GLN A 53 11.24 11.67 10.18
C GLN A 53 11.54 11.13 8.78
N GLY A 54 10.51 10.77 8.01
CA GLY A 54 10.62 10.30 6.63
C GLY A 54 11.25 11.34 5.71
N ARG A 55 10.89 12.62 5.84
CA ARG A 55 11.54 13.71 5.08
C ARG A 55 13.04 13.82 5.37
N ARG A 56 13.46 13.58 6.61
CA ARG A 56 14.89 13.55 6.97
C ARG A 56 15.63 12.36 6.35
N ALA A 57 14.91 11.28 6.05
CA ALA A 57 15.41 10.08 5.39
C ALA A 57 15.21 10.07 3.85
N GLY A 58 14.64 11.12 3.26
CA GLY A 58 14.35 11.19 1.82
C GLY A 58 13.13 10.38 1.38
N ILE A 59 12.27 9.96 2.30
CA ILE A 59 10.99 9.30 2.02
C ILE A 59 9.98 10.34 1.57
N ASN A 60 9.40 10.12 0.38
CA ASN A 60 8.34 10.96 -0.18
C ASN A 60 6.95 10.44 0.22
N ASP A 61 5.93 11.31 0.12
CA ASP A 61 4.54 10.96 0.43
C ASP A 61 4.06 9.71 -0.36
N SER A 62 4.48 9.57 -1.61
CA SER A 62 4.15 8.40 -2.44
C SER A 62 4.68 7.08 -1.87
N ASP A 63 5.84 7.13 -1.22
CA ASP A 63 6.49 5.97 -0.61
C ASP A 63 5.76 5.59 0.68
N LEU A 64 5.37 6.58 1.50
CA LEU A 64 4.46 6.40 2.63
C LEU A 64 3.15 5.70 2.22
N TYR A 65 2.48 6.21 1.18
CA TYR A 65 1.24 5.58 0.70
C TYR A 65 1.48 4.14 0.24
N SER A 66 2.60 3.88 -0.43
CA SER A 66 2.98 2.53 -0.84
C SER A 66 3.24 1.61 0.36
N GLN A 67 3.86 2.12 1.42
CA GLN A 67 4.12 1.36 2.64
C GLN A 67 2.84 1.07 3.45
N ILE A 68 1.88 2.00 3.49
CA ILE A 68 0.62 1.82 4.21
C ILE A 68 -0.33 0.92 3.42
N PHE A 69 -0.49 1.16 2.12
CA PHE A 69 -1.52 0.51 1.31
C PHE A 69 -1.01 -0.64 0.44
N GLY A 70 0.30 -0.78 0.20
CA GLY A 70 0.85 -1.78 -0.73
C GLY A 70 0.37 -3.21 -0.47
N ASP A 71 0.35 -3.64 0.78
CA ASP A 71 -0.16 -4.95 1.22
C ASP A 71 -1.68 -5.10 0.99
N MET A 72 -2.43 -4.01 1.02
CA MET A 72 -3.88 -4.01 0.80
C MET A 72 -4.26 -4.04 -0.68
N VAL A 73 -3.50 -3.35 -1.53
CA VAL A 73 -3.82 -3.26 -2.98
C VAL A 73 -3.28 -4.46 -3.76
N GLN A 74 -2.20 -5.10 -3.28
CA GLN A 74 -1.58 -6.26 -3.97
C GLN A 74 -2.38 -7.57 -3.82
N ARG A 75 -3.42 -7.61 -2.98
CA ARG A 75 -4.23 -8.83 -2.77
C ARG A 75 -5.38 -9.01 -3.76
N ALA A 76 -5.33 -8.35 -4.91
CA ALA A 76 -6.11 -8.76 -6.07
C ALA A 76 -5.33 -9.82 -6.87
N GLU A 77 -4.92 -10.92 -6.24
CA GLU A 77 -4.73 -12.15 -7.00
C GLU A 77 -6.08 -12.46 -7.64
N SER A 78 -6.12 -12.32 -8.96
CA SER A 78 -7.26 -12.36 -9.87
C SER A 78 -8.19 -13.56 -9.65
N LYS A 79 -9.02 -13.51 -8.60
CA LYS A 79 -10.07 -14.51 -8.31
C LYS A 79 -11.47 -13.90 -8.26
N CYS A 80 -11.67 -12.67 -8.75
CA CYS A 80 -13.03 -12.24 -9.06
C CYS A 80 -13.55 -13.08 -10.22
N GLY A 81 -14.47 -14.02 -9.92
CA GLY A 81 -15.16 -14.84 -10.91
C GLY A 81 -16.19 -14.06 -11.74
N CYS A 82 -16.30 -12.75 -11.53
CA CYS A 82 -17.21 -11.86 -12.24
C CYS A 82 -16.93 -11.84 -13.76
N PRO A 83 -17.96 -11.63 -14.60
CA PRO A 83 -17.80 -11.65 -16.06
C PRO A 83 -16.70 -10.71 -16.58
N THR A 84 -16.55 -9.55 -15.95
CA THR A 84 -15.55 -8.54 -16.32
C THR A 84 -14.12 -8.99 -16.01
N CYS A 85 -13.87 -9.57 -14.83
CA CYS A 85 -12.54 -10.07 -14.47
C CYS A 85 -12.16 -11.33 -15.26
N ARG A 86 -13.11 -12.21 -15.59
CA ARG A 86 -12.86 -13.34 -16.51
C ARG A 86 -12.39 -12.86 -17.89
N LYS A 87 -13.02 -11.80 -18.43
CA LYS A 87 -12.60 -11.20 -19.71
C LYS A 87 -11.20 -10.59 -19.63
N ARG A 88 -10.85 -9.92 -18.52
CA ARG A 88 -9.51 -9.35 -18.31
C ARG A 88 -8.44 -10.44 -18.21
N ALA A 89 -8.66 -11.47 -17.39
CA ALA A 89 -7.74 -12.61 -17.26
C ALA A 89 -7.58 -13.39 -18.59
N ALA A 90 -8.63 -13.46 -19.42
CA ALA A 90 -8.51 -14.02 -20.76
C ALA A 90 -7.60 -13.17 -21.67
N ARG A 91 -7.72 -11.83 -21.63
CA ARG A 91 -6.86 -10.93 -22.41
C ARG A 91 -5.39 -11.03 -21.99
N GLU A 92 -5.12 -11.09 -20.69
CA GLU A 92 -3.77 -11.19 -20.15
C GLU A 92 -3.11 -12.53 -20.51
N ARG A 93 -3.84 -13.65 -20.45
CA ARG A 93 -3.34 -14.94 -20.94
C ARG A 93 -3.05 -14.93 -22.44
N ASN A 94 -3.93 -14.33 -23.25
CA ASN A 94 -3.69 -14.20 -24.69
C ASN A 94 -2.49 -13.28 -25.01
N ALA A 95 -2.26 -12.22 -24.21
CA ALA A 95 -1.11 -11.34 -24.36
C ALA A 95 0.21 -12.02 -23.94
N ALA A 96 0.19 -12.82 -22.87
CA ALA A 96 1.35 -13.58 -22.39
C ALA A 96 1.70 -14.78 -23.28
N SER A 97 0.73 -15.34 -24.01
CA SER A 97 0.93 -16.48 -24.91
C SER A 97 1.37 -16.13 -26.34
N GLY A 98 1.54 -14.85 -26.68
CA GLY A 98 2.11 -14.44 -27.98
C GLY A 98 1.37 -14.99 -29.19
N GLY A 99 0.21 -14.42 -29.53
CA GLY A 99 -0.51 -14.74 -30.77
C GLY A 99 -0.38 -13.62 -31.79
N GLY A 100 0.57 -13.76 -32.72
CA GLY A 100 0.68 -12.92 -33.91
C GLY A 100 -0.65 -12.86 -34.67
N MET A 101 -1.12 -11.65 -34.93
CA MET A 101 -2.28 -11.42 -35.79
C MET A 101 -1.86 -11.68 -37.23
N ALA A 102 -2.14 -12.88 -37.74
CA ALA A 102 -2.27 -13.10 -39.17
C ALA A 102 -3.52 -12.35 -39.63
N SER A 103 -3.29 -11.26 -40.35
CA SER A 103 -4.32 -10.57 -41.12
C SER A 103 -4.95 -11.55 -42.12
N SER A 104 -6.27 -11.67 -42.08
CA SER A 104 -7.06 -12.16 -43.21
C SER A 104 -8.20 -11.18 -43.40
N ALA A 105 -7.91 -10.12 -44.15
CA ALA A 105 -8.93 -9.32 -44.79
C ALA A 105 -9.38 -10.10 -46.04
N THR A 106 -10.70 -10.26 -46.14
CA THR A 106 -11.40 -10.83 -47.28
C THR A 106 -11.32 -9.89 -48.48
#